data_AF-A0A2I0ILV9-F1
#
_entry.id   AF-A0A2I0ILV9-F1
#
_cell.length_a   1.000
_cell.length_b   1.000
_cell.length_c   1.000
_cell.angle_alpha   90.00
_cell.angle_beta   90.00
_cell.angle_gamma   90.00
#
_symmetry.space_group_name_H-M   'P 1'
#
loop_
_entity.id
_entity.type
_entity.pdbx_description
1 polymer ?
#
loop_
_entity_poly.entity_id
_entity_poly.type
_entity_poly.pdbx_seq_one_letter_code
_entity_poly.pdbx_strand_id
1 'polypeptide(L)'
;MYKNQLQELAQRSCFNLPSYSCIREGPDHAPYFKAIVNFNGETFESPSFCSTLRQAEHAAAEVALNALALRGPSKALAARVLDETGVYKNLLQETAHRAGLKLPVYTTVRSGPGHVPIFSCTVELAGMSFMGQPARTKKQAQKNAAMAAWSALRKGELH
;
A
#
# COMPACT_ATOMS: atom_id res chain seq x y z
N MET A 1 -6.85 20.40 -6.74
CA MET A 1 -7.60 19.12 -6.71
C MET A 1 -6.67 17.88 -6.73
N TYR A 2 -5.55 17.83 -7.46
CA TYR A 2 -4.69 16.62 -7.52
C TYR A 2 -4.01 16.19 -6.21
N LYS A 3 -3.59 17.13 -5.35
CA LYS A 3 -2.97 16.81 -4.05
C LYS A 3 -3.91 15.98 -3.16
N ASN A 4 -5.18 16.40 -3.10
CA ASN A 4 -6.23 15.68 -2.35
C ASN A 4 -6.54 14.33 -2.99
N GLN A 5 -6.64 14.25 -4.32
CA GLN A 5 -6.89 12.99 -5.01
C GLN A 5 -5.78 11.96 -4.76
N LEU A 6 -4.51 12.38 -4.80
CA LEU A 6 -3.38 11.51 -4.49
C LEU A 6 -3.42 11.04 -3.02
N GLN A 7 -3.80 11.93 -2.10
CA GLN A 7 -3.98 11.61 -0.69
C GLN A 7 -5.15 10.65 -0.43
N GLU A 8 -6.31 10.88 -1.04
CA GLU A 8 -7.48 9.99 -0.96
C GLU A 8 -7.18 8.63 -1.57
N LEU A 9 -6.49 8.60 -2.70
CA LEU A 9 -6.01 7.35 -3.32
C LEU A 9 -5.08 6.62 -2.34
N ALA A 10 -4.16 7.34 -1.70
CA ALA A 10 -3.28 6.75 -0.71
C ALA A 10 -4.07 6.12 0.46
N GLN A 11 -5.05 6.84 0.99
CA GLN A 11 -5.87 6.36 2.11
C GLN A 11 -6.73 5.16 1.72
N ARG A 12 -7.43 5.24 0.58
CA ARG A 12 -8.32 4.17 0.09
C ARG A 12 -7.56 2.91 -0.26
N SER A 13 -6.37 3.06 -0.84
CA SER A 13 -5.51 1.92 -1.20
C SER A 13 -4.58 1.48 -0.06
N CYS A 14 -4.68 2.11 1.12
CA CYS A 14 -3.76 1.91 2.24
C CYS A 14 -2.28 2.00 1.82
N PHE A 15 -1.95 2.97 0.97
CA PHE A 15 -0.59 3.30 0.57
C PHE A 15 0.04 4.27 1.56
N ASN A 16 1.38 4.39 1.52
CA ASN A 16 2.07 5.42 2.29
C ASN A 16 1.61 6.81 1.81
N LEU A 17 1.43 7.74 2.76
CA LEU A 17 1.04 9.11 2.41
C LEU A 17 2.11 9.75 1.50
N PRO A 18 1.69 10.51 0.47
CA PRO A 18 2.63 11.19 -0.41
C PRO A 18 3.47 12.21 0.36
N SER A 19 4.79 12.16 0.18
CA SER A 19 5.73 13.13 0.74
C SER A 19 6.14 14.12 -0.33
N TYR A 20 6.10 15.41 -0.02
CA TYR A 20 6.44 16.48 -0.96
C TYR A 20 7.74 17.16 -0.52
N SER A 21 8.64 17.34 -1.47
CA SER A 21 9.81 18.21 -1.32
C SER A 21 9.81 19.23 -2.46
N CYS A 22 10.35 20.42 -2.19
CA CYS A 22 10.44 21.47 -3.19
C CYS A 22 11.85 22.06 -3.22
N ILE A 23 12.32 22.34 -4.42
CA ILE A 23 13.54 23.06 -4.69
C ILE A 23 13.11 24.47 -5.11
N ARG A 24 13.59 25.48 -4.38
CA ARG A 24 13.42 26.90 -4.73
C ARG A 24 14.74 27.40 -5.29
N GLU A 25 14.68 27.97 -6.48
CA GLU A 25 15.81 28.59 -7.16
C GLU A 25 15.43 29.96 -7.71
N GLY A 26 16.42 30.69 -8.20
CA GLY A 26 16.24 32.00 -8.83
C GLY A 26 16.41 33.20 -7.89
N PRO A 27 16.36 34.42 -8.46
CA PRO A 27 16.51 35.66 -7.72
C PRO A 27 15.41 35.83 -6.67
N ASP A 28 15.69 36.57 -5.59
CA ASP A 28 14.69 36.84 -4.54
C ASP A 28 13.41 37.52 -5.06
N HIS A 29 13.54 38.31 -6.14
CA HIS A 29 12.42 39.01 -6.78
C HIS A 29 11.71 38.17 -7.86
N ALA A 30 12.26 37.02 -8.25
CA ALA A 30 11.69 36.14 -9.28
C ALA A 30 12.02 34.65 -9.01
N PRO A 31 11.60 34.09 -7.86
CA PRO A 31 11.89 32.70 -7.54
C PRO A 31 11.09 31.77 -8.43
N TYR A 32 11.69 30.63 -8.75
CA TYR A 32 11.03 29.53 -9.44
C TYR A 32 11.21 28.23 -8.64
N PHE A 33 10.18 27.39 -8.68
CA PHE A 33 10.02 26.24 -7.81
C PHE A 33 9.89 24.97 -8.64
N LYS A 34 10.62 23.93 -8.27
CA LYS A 34 10.43 22.57 -8.75
C LYS A 34 9.98 21.70 -7.59
N ALA A 35 8.87 20.98 -7.74
CA ALA A 35 8.39 20.10 -6.68
C ALA A 35 8.62 18.65 -7.05
N ILE A 36 8.86 17.83 -6.04
CA ILE A 36 9.04 16.39 -6.13
C ILE A 36 8.05 15.77 -5.15
N VAL A 37 7.23 14.85 -5.62
CA VAL A 37 6.38 14.02 -4.77
C VAL A 37 6.93 12.61 -4.76
N ASN A 38 7.18 12.08 -3.56
CA ASN A 38 7.47 10.68 -3.34
C ASN A 38 6.18 9.97 -2.98
N PHE A 39 5.77 9.02 -3.80
CA PHE A 39 4.61 8.19 -3.58
C PHE A 39 4.97 6.72 -3.72
N ASN A 40 4.87 5.96 -2.62
CA ASN A 40 5.26 4.55 -2.55
C ASN A 40 6.69 4.23 -3.03
N GLY A 41 7.63 5.16 -2.83
CA GLY A 41 9.03 4.96 -3.21
C GLY A 41 9.33 5.26 -4.68
N GLU A 42 8.34 5.67 -5.46
CA GLU A 42 8.56 6.35 -6.74
C GLU A 42 8.50 7.87 -6.54
N THR A 43 9.46 8.55 -7.13
CA THR A 43 9.55 10.02 -7.11
C THR A 43 9.10 10.58 -8.45
N PHE A 44 8.14 11.50 -8.39
CA PHE A 44 7.63 12.23 -9.54
C PHE A 44 7.95 13.70 -9.37
N GLU A 45 8.58 14.30 -10.37
CA GLU A 45 8.91 15.72 -10.35
C GLU A 45 7.97 16.53 -11.24
N SER A 46 7.81 17.82 -10.93
CA SER A 46 7.11 18.74 -11.81
C SER A 46 7.87 18.84 -13.14
N PRO A 47 7.18 18.78 -14.29
CA PRO A 47 7.82 18.73 -15.61
C PRO A 47 8.52 20.04 -15.98
N SER A 48 8.11 21.13 -15.35
CA SER A 48 8.73 22.45 -15.50
C SER A 48 8.89 23.12 -14.13
N PHE A 49 9.72 24.15 -14.10
CA PHE A 49 9.75 25.09 -12.99
C PHE A 49 8.48 25.96 -13.01
N CYS A 50 7.89 26.20 -11.85
CA CYS A 50 6.71 27.03 -11.68
C CYS A 50 7.06 28.30 -10.90
N SER A 51 6.30 29.38 -11.11
CA SER A 51 6.48 30.63 -10.35
C SER A 51 5.99 30.55 -8.90
N THR A 52 5.20 29.52 -8.56
CA THR A 52 4.68 29.32 -7.21
C THR A 52 4.89 27.88 -6.73
N LEU A 53 5.15 27.72 -5.44
CA LEU A 53 5.27 26.41 -4.80
C LEU A 53 4.00 25.57 -4.97
N ARG A 54 2.81 26.18 -4.83
CA ARG A 54 1.54 25.47 -4.98
C ARG A 54 1.35 24.89 -6.39
N GLN A 55 1.74 25.62 -7.44
CA GLN A 55 1.69 25.09 -8.81
C GLN A 55 2.68 23.95 -9.01
N ALA A 56 3.90 24.10 -8.51
CA ALA A 56 4.91 23.04 -8.63
C ALA A 56 4.41 21.75 -7.96
N GLU A 57 3.91 21.83 -6.72
CA GLU A 57 3.36 20.68 -6.00
C GLU A 57 2.15 20.06 -6.71
N HIS A 58 1.30 20.90 -7.30
CA HIS A 58 0.13 20.45 -8.05
C HIS A 58 0.55 19.68 -9.31
N ALA A 59 1.50 20.21 -10.07
CA ALA A 59 2.02 19.57 -11.28
C ALA A 59 2.72 18.24 -10.95
N ALA A 60 3.51 18.17 -9.86
CA ALA A 60 4.13 16.93 -9.42
C ALA A 60 3.08 15.87 -9.04
N ALA A 61 1.99 16.26 -8.34
CA ALA A 61 0.89 15.36 -8.00
C ALA A 61 0.11 14.87 -9.24
N GLU A 62 -0.07 15.72 -10.25
CA GLU A 62 -0.70 15.37 -11.52
C GLU A 62 0.12 14.32 -12.28
N VAL A 63 1.44 14.52 -12.39
CA VAL A 63 2.35 13.54 -13.01
C VAL A 63 2.28 12.19 -12.30
N ALA A 64 2.27 12.20 -10.96
CA ALA A 64 2.12 10.97 -10.17
C ALA A 64 0.79 10.26 -10.46
N LEU A 65 -0.34 10.98 -10.45
CA LEU A 65 -1.65 10.40 -10.74
C LEU A 65 -1.74 9.84 -12.16
N ASN A 66 -1.24 10.57 -13.16
CA ASN A 66 -1.22 10.12 -14.55
C ASN A 66 -0.33 8.87 -14.72
N ALA A 67 0.84 8.84 -14.07
CA ALA A 67 1.70 7.67 -14.09
C ALA A 67 1.03 6.44 -13.45
N LEU A 68 0.33 6.62 -12.33
CA LEU A 68 -0.43 5.56 -11.66
C LEU A 68 -1.61 5.07 -12.52
N ALA A 69 -2.32 5.99 -13.18
CA ALA A 69 -3.44 5.67 -14.05
C ALA A 69 -3.00 4.92 -15.32
N LEU A 70 -1.88 5.32 -15.93
CA LEU A 70 -1.39 4.74 -17.17
C LEU A 70 -0.69 3.38 -16.96
N ARG A 71 0.10 3.26 -15.89
CA ARG A 71 0.93 2.07 -15.64
C ARG A 71 0.23 1.01 -14.79
N GLY A 72 -0.85 1.39 -14.11
CA GLY A 72 -1.37 0.65 -12.96
C GLY A 72 -0.32 0.56 -11.84
N PRO A 73 -0.68 0.11 -10.63
CA PRO A 73 0.32 -0.19 -9.62
C PRO A 73 1.22 -1.31 -10.18
N SER A 74 2.52 -1.02 -10.36
CA SER A 74 3.46 -2.04 -10.85
C SER A 74 3.38 -3.27 -9.93
N LYS A 75 3.53 -4.49 -10.47
CA LYS A 75 3.48 -5.72 -9.63
C LYS A 75 4.44 -5.65 -8.43
N ALA A 76 5.58 -4.99 -8.60
CA ALA A 76 6.55 -4.77 -7.54
C ALA A 76 6.07 -3.73 -6.50
N LEU A 77 5.44 -2.63 -6.94
CA LEU A 77 4.81 -1.65 -6.04
C LEU A 77 3.63 -2.24 -5.28
N ALA A 78 2.74 -2.95 -5.97
CA ALA A 78 1.66 -3.68 -5.33
C ALA A 78 2.21 -4.65 -4.28
N ALA A 79 3.22 -5.45 -4.62
CA ALA A 79 3.84 -6.37 -3.66
C ALA A 79 4.44 -5.66 -2.43
N ARG A 80 5.15 -4.53 -2.60
CA ARG A 80 5.78 -3.78 -1.49
C ARG A 80 4.77 -3.08 -0.59
N VAL A 81 3.75 -2.44 -1.18
CA VAL A 81 2.67 -1.83 -0.41
C VAL A 81 1.92 -2.89 0.37
N LEU A 82 1.53 -3.98 -0.29
CA LEU A 82 0.82 -5.07 0.36
C LEU A 82 1.65 -5.63 1.55
N ASP A 83 2.98 -5.61 1.43
CA ASP A 83 3.92 -6.02 2.47
C ASP A 83 3.92 -5.09 3.71
N GLU A 84 3.83 -3.77 3.55
CA GLU A 84 4.04 -2.83 4.66
C GLU A 84 2.77 -2.42 5.43
N THR A 85 1.64 -2.27 4.75
CA THR A 85 0.48 -1.55 5.33
C THR A 85 -0.65 -2.44 5.85
N GLY A 86 -0.50 -3.77 5.80
CA GLY A 86 -1.54 -4.68 6.29
C GLY A 86 -2.80 -4.69 5.42
N VAL A 87 -2.70 -4.20 4.18
CA VAL A 87 -3.79 -4.14 3.20
C VAL A 87 -4.42 -5.51 2.96
N TYR A 88 -3.66 -6.59 3.09
CA TYR A 88 -4.21 -7.95 2.96
C TYR A 88 -5.40 -8.22 3.88
N LYS A 89 -5.42 -7.65 5.10
CA LYS A 89 -6.58 -7.81 6.00
C LYS A 89 -7.82 -7.13 5.44
N ASN A 90 -7.68 -5.87 5.00
CA ASN A 90 -8.78 -5.11 4.40
C ASN A 90 -9.24 -5.73 3.08
N LEU A 91 -8.31 -6.14 2.21
CA LEU A 91 -8.62 -6.81 0.95
C LEU A 91 -9.41 -8.09 1.16
N LEU A 92 -9.00 -8.94 2.11
CA LEU A 92 -9.74 -10.15 2.46
C LEU A 92 -11.13 -9.82 3.02
N GLN A 93 -11.23 -8.77 3.84
CA GLN A 93 -12.50 -8.33 4.41
C GLN A 93 -13.47 -7.78 3.35
N GLU A 94 -13.01 -6.88 2.48
CA GLU A 94 -13.81 -6.32 1.37
C GLU A 94 -14.21 -7.41 0.38
N THR A 95 -13.29 -8.33 0.06
CA THR A 95 -13.57 -9.43 -0.86
C THR A 95 -14.61 -10.38 -0.28
N ALA A 96 -14.49 -10.73 1.00
CA ALA A 96 -15.49 -11.52 1.71
C ALA A 96 -16.85 -10.85 1.69
N HIS A 97 -16.91 -9.57 2.05
CA HIS A 97 -18.15 -8.80 2.05
C HIS A 97 -18.77 -8.73 0.65
N ARG A 98 -17.98 -8.46 -0.39
CA ARG A 98 -18.46 -8.34 -1.77
C ARG A 98 -18.95 -9.68 -2.32
N ALA A 99 -18.33 -10.78 -1.91
CA ALA A 99 -18.74 -12.13 -2.25
C ALA A 99 -19.91 -12.67 -1.39
N GLY A 100 -20.40 -11.90 -0.41
CA GLY A 100 -21.43 -12.34 0.54
C GLY A 100 -20.96 -13.43 1.51
N LEU A 101 -19.64 -13.57 1.69
CA LEU A 101 -19.02 -14.54 2.58
C LEU A 101 -18.88 -13.98 4.00
N LYS A 102 -18.72 -14.88 4.98
CA LYS A 102 -18.40 -14.50 6.36
C LYS A 102 -17.05 -13.79 6.42
N LEU A 103 -16.93 -12.83 7.34
CA LEU A 103 -15.70 -12.07 7.57
C LEU A 103 -14.53 -13.00 7.93
N PRO A 104 -13.29 -12.69 7.47
CA PRO A 104 -12.15 -13.54 7.74
C PRO A 104 -11.80 -13.60 9.23
N VAL A 105 -11.58 -14.81 9.75
CA VAL A 105 -11.20 -15.04 11.15
C VAL A 105 -9.71 -15.33 11.23
N TYR A 106 -8.99 -14.57 12.08
CA TYR A 106 -7.56 -14.72 12.30
C TYR A 106 -7.28 -15.45 13.61
N THR A 107 -6.78 -16.67 13.52
CA THR A 107 -6.34 -17.46 14.68
C THR A 107 -4.82 -17.45 14.74
N THR A 108 -4.24 -16.89 15.80
CA THR A 108 -2.78 -16.85 16.01
C THR A 108 -2.40 -17.76 17.17
N VAL A 109 -1.54 -18.74 16.90
CA VAL A 109 -0.99 -19.67 17.88
C VAL A 109 0.46 -19.28 18.15
N ARG A 110 0.82 -19.17 19.42
CA ARG A 110 2.22 -19.00 19.86
C ARG A 110 2.77 -20.36 20.25
N SER A 111 3.92 -20.70 19.70
CA SER A 111 4.64 -21.94 19.96
C SER A 111 6.14 -21.65 20.13
N GLY A 112 6.90 -22.67 20.53
CA GLY A 112 8.35 -22.59 20.65
C GLY A 112 8.85 -22.13 22.04
N PRO A 113 10.18 -22.18 22.25
CA PRO A 113 10.80 -21.84 23.52
C PRO A 113 10.54 -20.39 23.93
N GLY A 114 10.47 -20.11 25.23
CA GLY A 114 10.20 -18.76 25.73
C GLY A 114 11.15 -17.67 25.21
N HIS A 115 12.39 -18.05 24.89
CA HIS A 115 13.44 -17.18 24.34
C HIS A 115 13.41 -17.06 22.80
N VAL A 116 12.70 -17.94 22.08
CA VAL A 116 12.49 -17.86 20.62
C VAL A 116 11.03 -18.19 20.30
N PRO A 117 10.09 -17.27 20.57
CA PRO A 117 8.69 -17.51 20.26
C PRO A 117 8.47 -17.55 18.75
N ILE A 118 7.76 -18.58 18.30
CA ILE A 118 7.27 -18.74 16.93
C ILE A 118 5.77 -18.49 16.96
N PHE A 119 5.29 -17.65 16.06
CA PHE A 119 3.88 -17.36 15.88
C PHE A 119 3.43 -17.94 14.55
N SER A 120 2.42 -18.80 14.60
CA SER A 120 1.74 -19.32 13.43
C SER A 120 0.35 -18.69 13.38
N CYS A 121 -0.08 -18.25 12.21
CA CYS A 121 -1.40 -17.67 12.04
C CYS A 121 -2.14 -18.37 10.91
N THR A 122 -3.42 -18.63 11.14
CA THR A 122 -4.35 -19.19 10.16
C THR A 122 -5.48 -18.20 9.94
N VAL A 123 -5.84 -17.98 8.68
CA VAL A 123 -6.99 -17.17 8.27
C VAL A 123 -8.06 -18.10 7.74
N GLU A 124 -9.24 -18.05 8.32
CA GLU A 124 -10.40 -18.76 7.81
C GLU A 124 -11.26 -17.81 6.98
N LEU A 125 -11.49 -18.15 5.71
CA LEU A 125 -12.30 -17.39 4.78
C LEU A 125 -13.03 -18.34 3.82
N ALA A 126 -14.33 -18.11 3.59
CA ALA A 126 -15.15 -18.96 2.70
C ALA A 126 -15.23 -20.44 3.13
N GLY A 127 -15.04 -20.74 4.42
CA GLY A 127 -14.92 -22.13 4.91
C GLY A 127 -13.58 -22.80 4.58
N MET A 128 -12.66 -22.08 3.94
CA MET A 128 -11.28 -22.50 3.71
C MET A 128 -10.38 -21.92 4.79
N SER A 129 -9.41 -22.69 5.24
CA SER A 129 -8.39 -22.23 6.19
C SER A 129 -7.03 -22.11 5.49
N PHE A 130 -6.46 -20.91 5.55
CA PHE A 130 -5.19 -20.58 4.93
C PHE A 130 -4.15 -20.33 6.01
N MET A 131 -3.16 -21.22 6.10
CA MET A 131 -2.06 -21.09 7.05
C MET A 131 -0.89 -20.36 6.39
N GLY A 132 -0.44 -19.29 7.04
CA GLY A 132 0.76 -18.56 6.62
C GLY A 132 2.04 -19.19 7.15
N GLN A 133 3.18 -18.81 6.56
CA GLN A 133 4.48 -19.16 7.10
C GLN A 133 4.65 -18.66 8.55
N PRO A 134 5.16 -19.50 9.48
CA PRO A 134 5.41 -19.09 10.86
C PRO A 134 6.45 -17.95 10.93
N ALA A 135 6.31 -17.06 11.91
CA ALA A 135 7.22 -15.93 12.07
C ALA A 135 7.55 -15.66 13.54
N ARG A 136 8.63 -14.90 13.79
CA ARG A 136 9.04 -14.52 15.15
C ARG A 136 8.14 -13.47 15.80
N THR A 137 7.21 -12.87 15.06
CA THR A 137 6.28 -11.85 15.56
C THR A 137 4.84 -12.15 15.13
N LYS A 138 3.87 -11.80 15.99
CA LYS A 138 2.44 -11.92 15.68
C LYS A 138 2.06 -11.15 14.42
N LYS A 139 2.61 -9.93 14.24
CA LYS A 139 2.32 -9.06 13.09
C LYS A 139 2.76 -9.72 11.79
N GLN A 140 3.97 -10.29 11.74
CA GLN A 140 4.46 -10.96 10.54
C GLN A 140 3.71 -12.27 10.27
N ALA A 141 3.36 -13.06 11.30
CA ALA A 141 2.58 -14.28 11.12
C ALA A 141 1.19 -14.00 10.54
N GLN A 142 0.48 -12.99 11.06
CA GLN A 142 -0.83 -12.57 10.54
C GLN A 142 -0.75 -12.08 9.10
N LYS A 143 0.31 -11.33 8.77
CA LYS A 143 0.58 -10.87 7.40
C LYS A 143 0.83 -12.06 6.46
N ASN A 144 1.66 -13.02 6.85
CA ASN A 144 1.92 -14.23 6.08
C ASN A 144 0.64 -15.03 5.80
N ALA A 145 -0.24 -15.14 6.80
CA ALA A 145 -1.52 -15.84 6.64
C ALA A 145 -2.48 -15.09 5.70
N ALA A 146 -2.56 -13.76 5.84
CA ALA A 146 -3.36 -12.93 4.95
C ALA A 146 -2.85 -12.98 3.49
N MET A 147 -1.53 -13.02 3.29
CA MET A 147 -0.91 -13.21 1.98
C MET A 147 -1.28 -14.55 1.36
N ALA A 148 -1.17 -15.64 2.13
CA ALA A 148 -1.51 -16.98 1.67
C ALA A 148 -2.96 -17.03 1.19
N ALA A 149 -3.90 -16.55 2.00
CA ALA A 149 -5.32 -16.47 1.65
C ALA A 149 -5.56 -15.64 0.38
N TRP A 150 -4.99 -14.43 0.30
CA TRP A 150 -5.17 -13.57 -0.87
C TRP A 150 -4.60 -14.18 -2.16
N SER A 151 -3.45 -14.84 -2.06
CA SER A 151 -2.81 -15.51 -3.18
C SER A 151 -3.64 -16.69 -3.68
N ALA A 152 -4.26 -17.46 -2.78
CA ALA A 152 -5.12 -18.58 -3.12
C ALA A 152 -6.42 -18.12 -3.78
N LEU A 153 -7.06 -17.07 -3.25
CA LEU A 153 -8.23 -16.44 -3.87
C LEU A 153 -7.95 -15.96 -5.29
N ARG A 154 -6.79 -15.35 -5.52
CA ARG A 154 -6.40 -14.86 -6.86
C ARG A 154 -6.02 -15.98 -7.83
N LYS A 155 -5.50 -17.10 -7.35
CA LYS A 155 -5.16 -18.25 -8.19
C LYS A 155 -6.38 -19.07 -8.60
N GLY A 156 -7.55 -18.84 -8.00
CA GLY A 156 -8.78 -19.49 -8.42
C GLY A 156 -8.79 -21.00 -8.17
N GLU A 157 -8.07 -21.49 -7.15
CA GLU A 157 -8.28 -22.85 -6.63
C GLU A 157 -9.56 -22.86 -5.76
N LEU A 158 -10.68 -22.56 -6.40
CA LEU A 158 -12.01 -23.02 -6.04
C LEU A 158 -12.22 -24.32 -6.82
N HIS A 159 -11.57 -25.40 -6.40
CA HIS A 159 -11.90 -26.75 -6.85
C HIS A 159 -12.64 -27.48 -5.74
#